data_AF-A0A1F9QQG6-F1
#
_entry.id   AF-A0A1F9QQG6-F1
#
_cell.length_a   1.000
_cell.length_b   1.000
_cell.length_c   1.000
_cell.angle_alpha   90.00
_cell.angle_beta   90.00
_cell.angle_gamma   90.00
#
_symmetry.space_group_name_H-M   'P 1'
#
loop_
_entity.id
_entity.type
_entity.pdbx_description
1 polymer ?
#
loop_
_entity_poly.entity_id
_entity_poly.type
_entity_poly.pdbx_seq_one_letter_code
_entity_poly.pdbx_strand_id
1 'polypeptide(L)'
;MHSPLKDPRTRYPGQSLSEQIRDISEDQSSELVVPFMLVPVVAFAWTQQFWPNLIKPWMITLIAVAASTWSIRRIVVLHKQKAKLRKGLIGEQILGKFLEEQLMPHKYQVIHDLVCKADGRTFNIDHVVVGPTGVFSIETKYWKKPAGPDHRIFYDGKKILVDGHAPDNDPLIEAIAGAKSVQAILEIRTGKRFDVKPIVVFLGWYTTRNPGSAPAWVLNEQAVPTFIKNDFRELSHDDGLLAIAQLKQYSAECGKD
;
A
#
# COMPACT_ATOMS: atom_id res chain seq x y z
N MET A 1 26.46 -16.80 -1.24
CA MET A 1 26.83 -15.69 -0.33
C MET A 1 25.66 -15.46 0.63
N HIS A 2 25.85 -15.68 1.93
CA HIS A 2 24.85 -15.29 2.93
C HIS A 2 25.04 -13.83 3.31
N SER A 3 23.94 -13.09 3.42
CA SER A 3 23.97 -11.69 3.84
C SER A 3 24.56 -11.60 5.27
N PRO A 4 25.48 -10.66 5.53
CA PRO A 4 26.13 -10.50 6.84
C PRO A 4 25.20 -9.92 7.92
N LEU A 5 24.01 -9.42 7.55
CA LEU A 5 23.04 -8.84 8.47
C LEU A 5 22.15 -9.94 9.07
N LYS A 6 22.27 -10.15 10.39
CA LYS A 6 21.48 -11.12 11.16
C LYS A 6 20.14 -10.57 11.68
N ASP A 7 19.93 -9.26 11.61
CA ASP A 7 18.73 -8.63 12.17
C ASP A 7 17.51 -8.86 11.26
N PRO A 8 16.36 -9.34 11.77
CA PRO A 8 15.09 -9.26 11.07
C PRO A 8 14.88 -7.87 10.46
N ARG A 9 14.95 -7.76 9.13
CA ARG A 9 14.79 -6.47 8.45
C ARG A 9 13.38 -5.98 8.71
N THR A 10 13.24 -4.91 9.50
CA THR A 10 11.99 -4.17 9.59
C THR A 10 11.69 -3.57 8.22
N ARG A 11 10.47 -3.78 7.73
CA ARG A 11 10.04 -3.23 6.45
C ARG A 11 10.02 -1.71 6.51
N TYR A 12 10.31 -1.08 5.38
CA TYR A 12 10.23 0.37 5.23
C TYR A 12 8.83 0.81 4.75
N PRO A 13 8.44 2.09 4.93
CA PRO A 13 7.14 2.58 4.48
C PRO A 13 6.86 2.28 2.99
N GLY A 14 5.74 1.62 2.71
CA GLY A 14 5.32 1.26 1.36
C GLY A 14 6.15 0.19 0.66
N GLN A 15 6.87 -0.66 1.39
CA GLN A 15 7.66 -1.73 0.78
C GLN A 15 6.82 -2.66 -0.13
N SER A 16 5.62 -3.06 0.28
CA SER A 16 4.72 -3.90 -0.53
C SER A 16 4.30 -3.21 -1.83
N LEU A 17 4.01 -1.91 -1.79
CA LEU A 17 3.70 -1.13 -2.99
C LEU A 17 4.93 -0.99 -3.90
N SER A 18 6.11 -0.82 -3.32
CA SER A 18 7.39 -0.76 -4.07
C SER A 18 7.66 -2.07 -4.80
N GLU A 19 7.45 -3.22 -4.13
CA GLU A 19 7.54 -4.56 -4.71
C GLU A 19 6.54 -4.74 -5.86
N GLN A 20 5.26 -4.40 -5.68
CA GLN A 20 4.25 -4.44 -6.75
C GLN A 20 4.60 -3.54 -7.95
N ILE A 21 5.16 -2.34 -7.71
CA ILE A 21 5.60 -1.43 -8.78
C ILE A 21 6.75 -2.03 -9.57
N ARG A 22 7.67 -2.74 -8.90
CA ARG A 22 8.79 -3.44 -9.55
C ARG A 22 8.25 -4.58 -10.42
N ASP A 23 7.35 -5.41 -9.90
CA ASP A 23 6.78 -6.53 -10.63
C ASP A 23 6.02 -6.05 -11.88
N ILE A 24 5.21 -4.99 -11.75
CA ILE A 24 4.57 -4.35 -12.92
C ILE A 24 5.62 -3.78 -13.89
N SER A 25 6.76 -3.28 -13.41
CA SER A 25 7.83 -2.79 -14.27
C SER A 25 8.50 -3.91 -15.06
N GLU A 26 8.65 -5.08 -14.46
CA GLU A 26 9.18 -6.28 -15.11
C GLU A 26 8.18 -6.79 -16.17
N ASP A 27 6.90 -6.86 -15.83
CA ASP A 27 5.82 -7.18 -16.78
C ASP A 27 5.80 -6.21 -17.96
N GLN A 28 5.86 -4.89 -17.69
CA GLN A 28 5.93 -3.87 -18.74
C GLN A 28 7.12 -4.06 -19.67
N SER A 29 8.28 -4.45 -19.12
CA SER A 29 9.48 -4.69 -19.90
C SER A 29 9.33 -5.93 -20.78
N SER A 30 8.70 -7.00 -20.26
CA SER A 30 8.42 -8.23 -21.01
C SER A 30 7.48 -7.97 -22.21
N GLU A 31 6.48 -7.10 -22.06
CA GLU A 31 5.53 -6.74 -23.11
C GLU A 31 6.16 -5.94 -24.27
N LEU A 32 7.29 -5.26 -24.04
CA LEU A 32 8.04 -4.55 -25.07
C LEU A 32 8.93 -5.48 -25.92
N VAL A 33 9.27 -6.66 -25.42
CA VAL A 33 10.14 -7.62 -26.14
C VAL A 33 9.45 -8.15 -27.39
N VAL A 34 8.15 -8.45 -27.33
CA VAL A 34 7.38 -9.01 -28.45
C VAL A 34 7.38 -8.09 -29.69
N PRO A 35 6.94 -6.82 -29.62
CA PRO A 35 6.99 -5.94 -30.78
C PRO A 35 8.42 -5.68 -31.25
N PHE A 36 9.39 -5.58 -30.33
CA PHE A 36 10.80 -5.43 -30.69
C PHE A 36 11.34 -6.62 -31.52
N MET A 37 11.03 -7.85 -31.12
CA MET A 37 11.43 -9.07 -31.83
C MET A 37 10.72 -9.25 -33.18
N LEU A 38 9.51 -8.71 -33.33
CA LEU A 38 8.75 -8.80 -34.58
C LEU A 38 9.30 -7.87 -35.68
N VAL A 39 9.97 -6.78 -35.33
CA VAL A 39 10.57 -5.84 -36.30
C VAL A 39 11.54 -6.54 -37.28
N PRO A 40 12.59 -7.26 -36.83
CA PRO A 40 13.50 -7.94 -37.75
C PRO A 40 12.81 -9.08 -38.52
N VAL A 41 11.82 -9.75 -37.92
CA VAL A 41 11.04 -10.81 -38.60
C VAL A 41 10.24 -10.23 -39.77
N VAL A 42 9.55 -9.10 -39.56
CA VAL A 42 8.84 -8.39 -40.62
C VAL A 42 9.83 -7.88 -41.67
N ALA A 43 10.94 -7.26 -41.27
CA ALA A 43 11.95 -6.77 -42.20
C ALA A 43 12.51 -7.89 -43.08
N PHE A 44 12.86 -9.04 -42.49
CA PHE A 44 13.32 -10.22 -43.22
C PHE A 44 12.24 -10.78 -44.15
N ALA A 45 10.98 -10.84 -43.72
CA ALA A 45 9.88 -11.28 -44.59
C ALA A 45 9.78 -10.42 -45.87
N TRP A 46 9.99 -9.10 -45.77
CA TRP A 46 9.96 -8.20 -46.92
C TRP A 46 11.17 -8.34 -47.86
N THR A 47 12.36 -8.73 -47.38
CA THR A 47 13.51 -9.00 -48.28
C THR A 47 13.29 -10.24 -49.15
N GLN A 48 12.47 -11.18 -48.67
CA GLN A 48 12.16 -12.43 -49.34
C GLN A 48 11.05 -12.31 -50.42
N GLN A 49 10.56 -11.08 -50.71
CA GLN A 49 9.44 -10.86 -51.64
C GLN A 49 9.74 -11.28 -53.09
N PHE A 50 11.01 -11.25 -53.51
CA PHE A 50 11.41 -11.52 -54.88
C PHE A 50 11.58 -13.01 -55.21
N TRP A 51 11.42 -13.89 -54.21
CA TRP A 51 11.56 -15.34 -54.37
C TRP A 51 10.18 -16.04 -54.28
N PRO A 52 10.00 -17.19 -54.93
CA PRO A 52 8.74 -17.94 -54.89
C PRO A 52 8.52 -18.56 -53.50
N ASN A 53 7.97 -17.75 -52.58
CA ASN A 53 7.69 -18.13 -51.21
C ASN A 53 6.19 -18.37 -50.99
N LEU A 54 5.87 -19.40 -50.18
CA LEU A 54 4.51 -19.78 -49.79
C LEU A 54 3.85 -18.75 -48.87
N ILE A 55 4.63 -18.04 -48.06
CA ILE A 55 4.12 -17.04 -47.09
C ILE A 55 4.28 -15.65 -47.68
N LYS A 56 3.17 -14.91 -47.80
CA LYS A 56 3.19 -13.53 -48.29
C LYS A 56 3.57 -12.56 -47.15
N PRO A 57 4.51 -11.60 -47.36
CA PRO A 57 4.99 -10.71 -46.30
C PRO A 57 3.90 -9.92 -45.56
N TRP A 58 2.82 -9.56 -46.27
CA TRP A 58 1.68 -8.86 -45.68
C TRP A 58 0.97 -9.66 -44.58
N MET A 59 0.99 -11.00 -44.63
CA MET A 59 0.38 -11.85 -43.59
C MET A 59 1.17 -11.76 -42.29
N ILE A 60 2.50 -11.79 -42.37
CA ILE A 60 3.40 -11.62 -41.21
C ILE A 60 3.25 -10.21 -40.64
N THR A 61 3.13 -9.21 -41.51
CA THR A 61 2.86 -7.82 -41.09
C THR A 61 1.52 -7.71 -40.35
N LEU A 62 0.45 -8.36 -40.85
CA LEU A 62 -0.85 -8.36 -40.18
C LEU A 62 -0.78 -8.98 -38.78
N ILE A 63 -0.11 -10.12 -38.63
CA ILE A 63 0.12 -10.77 -37.32
C ILE A 63 0.93 -9.86 -36.40
N ALA A 64 2.00 -9.26 -36.92
CA ALA A 64 2.86 -8.38 -36.13
C ALA A 64 2.11 -7.13 -35.66
N VAL A 65 1.25 -6.55 -36.51
CA VAL A 65 0.39 -5.42 -36.15
C VAL A 65 -0.64 -5.82 -35.08
N ALA A 66 -1.28 -6.98 -35.21
CA ALA A 66 -2.22 -7.48 -34.21
C ALA A 66 -1.55 -7.71 -32.84
N ALA A 67 -0.40 -8.39 -32.83
CA ALA A 67 0.39 -8.63 -31.62
C ALA A 67 0.87 -7.31 -31.00
N SER A 68 1.41 -6.40 -31.80
CA SER A 68 1.87 -5.08 -31.32
C SER A 68 0.72 -4.25 -30.75
N THR A 69 -0.46 -4.28 -31.37
CA THR A 69 -1.64 -3.57 -30.89
C THR A 69 -2.09 -4.10 -29.52
N TRP A 70 -2.08 -5.42 -29.34
CA TRP A 70 -2.40 -6.04 -28.05
C TRP A 70 -1.38 -5.66 -26.97
N SER A 71 -0.08 -5.78 -27.26
CA SER A 71 0.99 -5.41 -26.32
C SER A 71 0.93 -3.92 -25.94
N ILE A 72 0.70 -3.01 -26.90
CA ILE A 72 0.52 -1.58 -26.61
C ILE A 72 -0.66 -1.35 -25.67
N ARG A 73 -1.82 -1.98 -25.92
CA ARG A 73 -2.99 -1.87 -25.04
C ARG A 73 -2.67 -2.36 -23.62
N ARG A 74 -1.97 -3.48 -23.49
CA ARG A 74 -1.55 -4.02 -22.19
C ARG A 74 -0.58 -3.10 -21.46
N ILE A 75 0.41 -2.53 -22.16
CA ILE A 75 1.35 -1.55 -21.61
C ILE A 75 0.61 -0.33 -21.06
N VAL A 76 -0.39 0.20 -21.78
CA VAL A 76 -1.21 1.33 -21.31
C VAL A 76 -1.95 1.00 -20.01
N VAL A 77 -2.51 -0.21 -19.90
CA VAL A 77 -3.17 -0.67 -18.66
C VAL A 77 -2.19 -0.76 -17.50
N LEU A 78 -1.04 -1.42 -17.70
CA LEU A 78 0.02 -1.55 -16.69
C LEU A 78 0.55 -0.19 -16.26
N HIS A 79 0.67 0.76 -17.19
CA HIS A 79 1.13 2.12 -16.89
C HIS A 79 0.16 2.86 -15.95
N LYS A 80 -1.14 2.73 -16.19
CA LYS A 80 -2.18 3.32 -15.31
C LYS A 80 -2.15 2.68 -13.93
N GLN A 81 -2.00 1.36 -13.83
CA GLN A 81 -1.90 0.64 -12.56
C GLN A 81 -0.65 1.09 -11.77
N LYS A 82 0.51 1.13 -12.42
CA LYS A 82 1.77 1.63 -11.83
C LYS A 82 1.65 3.06 -11.32
N ALA A 83 0.98 3.95 -12.06
CA ALA A 83 0.74 5.32 -11.62
C ALA A 83 -0.13 5.40 -10.36
N LYS A 84 -1.15 4.53 -10.25
CA LYS A 84 -2.00 4.42 -9.04
C LYS A 84 -1.18 3.94 -7.84
N LEU A 85 -0.36 2.90 -7.99
CA LEU A 85 0.49 2.36 -6.92
C LEU A 85 1.54 3.37 -6.46
N ARG A 86 2.20 4.05 -7.41
CA ARG A 86 3.19 5.10 -7.08
C ARG A 86 2.60 6.20 -6.22
N LYS A 87 1.34 6.56 -6.47
CA LYS A 87 0.63 7.55 -5.65
C LYS A 87 0.43 7.03 -4.22
N GLY A 88 -0.03 5.79 -4.04
CA GLY A 88 -0.12 5.17 -2.72
C GLY A 88 1.22 5.16 -1.98
N LEU A 89 2.28 4.72 -2.67
CA LEU A 89 3.65 4.64 -2.15
C LEU A 89 4.14 5.98 -1.62
N ILE A 90 3.94 7.07 -2.38
CA ILE A 90 4.31 8.42 -1.93
C ILE A 90 3.57 8.80 -0.64
N GLY A 91 2.28 8.46 -0.55
CA GLY A 91 1.48 8.72 0.64
C GLY A 91 2.03 8.01 1.88
N GLU A 92 2.23 6.70 1.78
CA GLU A 92 2.77 5.89 2.88
C GLU A 92 4.19 6.32 3.28
N GLN A 93 5.04 6.71 2.34
CA GLN A 93 6.39 7.22 2.64
C GLN A 93 6.37 8.56 3.38
N ILE A 94 5.52 9.49 2.93
CA ILE A 94 5.36 10.80 3.58
C ILE A 94 4.81 10.61 5.01
N LEU A 95 3.74 9.84 5.16
CA LEU A 95 3.14 9.61 6.48
C LEU A 95 4.08 8.83 7.39
N GLY A 96 4.69 7.75 6.89
CA GLY A 96 5.62 6.93 7.66
C GLY A 96 6.75 7.76 8.26
N LYS A 97 7.43 8.57 7.43
CA LYS A 97 8.48 9.48 7.90
C LYS A 97 7.96 10.50 8.92
N PHE A 98 6.79 11.09 8.66
CA PHE A 98 6.19 12.04 9.59
C PHE A 98 5.84 11.42 10.95
N LEU A 99 5.31 10.18 10.96
CA LEU A 99 5.03 9.45 12.19
C LEU A 99 6.31 9.17 12.98
N GLU A 100 7.37 8.72 12.32
CA GLU A 100 8.67 8.49 12.96
C GLU A 100 9.19 9.78 13.62
N GLU A 101 9.24 10.88 12.88
CA GLU A 101 9.72 12.18 13.36
C GLU A 101 8.92 12.70 14.58
N GLN A 102 7.60 12.53 14.58
CA GLN A 102 6.73 13.10 15.61
C GLN A 102 6.56 12.19 16.84
N LEU A 103 6.67 10.87 16.68
CA LEU A 103 6.29 9.92 17.72
C LEU A 103 7.48 9.20 18.36
N MET A 104 8.55 8.89 17.62
CA MET A 104 9.72 8.20 18.18
C MET A 104 10.37 8.94 19.35
N PRO A 105 10.51 10.29 19.35
CA PRO A 105 11.04 11.03 20.51
C PRO A 105 10.21 10.85 21.78
N HIS A 106 8.95 10.44 21.65
CA HIS A 106 7.99 10.29 22.74
C HIS A 106 7.79 8.82 23.15
N LYS A 107 8.78 7.95 22.88
CA LYS A 107 8.79 6.50 23.23
C LYS A 107 7.76 5.67 22.46
N TYR A 108 7.33 6.11 21.29
CA TYR A 108 6.55 5.29 20.38
C TYR A 108 7.48 4.57 19.39
N GLN A 109 7.02 3.43 18.91
CA GLN A 109 7.63 2.70 17.80
C GLN A 109 6.64 2.64 16.65
N VAL A 110 7.14 2.90 15.45
CA VAL A 110 6.36 2.78 14.21
C VAL A 110 6.85 1.54 13.47
N ILE A 111 5.91 0.70 13.05
CA ILE A 111 6.14 -0.52 12.30
C ILE A 111 5.42 -0.34 10.97
N HIS A 112 6.17 -0.39 9.89
CA HIS A 112 5.63 -0.11 8.57
C HIS A 112 5.31 -1.39 7.80
N ASP A 113 4.29 -1.29 6.94
CA ASP A 113 3.96 -2.26 5.91
C ASP A 113 3.86 -3.69 6.44
N LEU A 114 3.01 -3.86 7.46
CA LEU A 114 2.83 -5.14 8.15
C LEU A 114 2.00 -6.08 7.26
N VAL A 115 2.68 -6.98 6.56
CA VAL A 115 2.05 -8.00 5.71
C VAL A 115 1.34 -9.03 6.58
N CYS A 116 0.04 -9.16 6.40
CA CYS A 116 -0.84 -10.06 7.12
C CYS A 116 -1.40 -11.13 6.17
N LYS A 117 -1.62 -12.34 6.70
CA LYS A 117 -2.34 -13.43 6.01
C LYS A 117 -3.61 -13.77 6.79
N ALA A 118 -4.77 -13.60 6.18
CA ALA A 118 -6.05 -14.00 6.76
C ALA A 118 -6.95 -14.62 5.68
N ASP A 119 -7.65 -15.71 6.02
CA ASP A 119 -8.59 -16.41 5.12
C ASP A 119 -8.01 -16.74 3.73
N GLY A 120 -6.73 -17.13 3.69
CA GLY A 120 -6.02 -17.44 2.44
C GLY A 120 -5.67 -16.23 1.58
N ARG A 121 -5.88 -15.00 2.06
CA ARG A 121 -5.52 -13.75 1.38
C ARG A 121 -4.37 -13.05 2.08
N THR A 122 -3.50 -12.46 1.29
CA THR A 122 -2.42 -11.58 1.77
C THR A 122 -2.83 -10.13 1.57
N PHE A 123 -2.71 -9.33 2.62
CA PHE A 123 -2.92 -7.88 2.60
C PHE A 123 -1.89 -7.23 3.52
N ASN A 124 -1.71 -5.92 3.40
CA ASN A 124 -0.79 -5.16 4.23
C ASN A 124 -1.54 -4.14 5.09
N ILE A 125 -0.93 -3.77 6.21
CA ILE A 125 -1.35 -2.67 7.06
C ILE A 125 -0.25 -1.61 6.95
N ASP A 126 -0.60 -0.42 6.47
CA ASP A 126 0.40 0.60 6.10
C ASP A 126 1.32 0.93 7.28
N HIS A 127 0.75 1.26 8.44
CA HIS A 127 1.54 1.51 9.65
C HIS A 127 0.85 0.99 10.92
N VAL A 128 1.65 0.47 11.84
CA VAL A 128 1.24 0.16 13.21
C VAL A 128 2.10 0.96 14.17
N VAL A 129 1.47 1.71 15.06
CA VAL A 129 2.15 2.50 16.09
C VAL A 129 1.90 1.84 17.45
N VAL A 130 2.96 1.64 18.23
CA VAL A 130 2.88 1.13 19.60
C VAL A 130 3.58 2.10 20.54
N GLY A 131 2.94 2.46 21.64
CA GLY A 131 3.57 3.28 22.67
C GLY A 131 2.74 3.37 23.95
N PRO A 132 3.05 4.35 24.83
CA PRO A 132 2.47 4.43 26.17
C PRO A 132 0.94 4.49 26.21
N THR A 133 0.30 5.06 25.18
CA THR A 133 -1.16 5.20 25.10
C THR A 133 -1.86 4.02 24.44
N GLY A 134 -1.12 3.05 23.88
CA GLY A 134 -1.73 1.87 23.26
C GLY A 134 -1.14 1.47 21.92
N VAL A 135 -1.95 0.73 21.16
CA VAL A 135 -1.62 0.19 19.83
C VAL A 135 -2.58 0.79 18.81
N PHE A 136 -2.04 1.26 17.70
CA PHE A 136 -2.80 1.94 16.65
C PHE A 136 -2.48 1.32 15.30
N SER A 137 -3.52 1.01 14.52
CA SER A 137 -3.39 0.59 13.11
C SER A 137 -3.80 1.76 12.24
N ILE A 138 -2.96 2.12 11.28
CA ILE A 138 -3.11 3.33 10.46
C ILE A 138 -3.22 2.92 9.00
N GLU A 139 -4.29 3.37 8.36
CA GLU A 139 -4.57 3.27 6.93
C GLU A 139 -4.34 4.64 6.27
N THR A 140 -3.58 4.69 5.18
CA THR A 140 -3.12 5.93 4.55
C THR A 140 -3.84 6.21 3.24
N LYS A 141 -4.54 7.34 3.16
CA LYS A 141 -5.22 7.80 1.94
C LYS A 141 -4.59 9.07 1.40
N TYR A 142 -3.80 8.91 0.33
CA TYR A 142 -3.27 10.03 -0.45
C TYR A 142 -4.12 10.30 -1.70
N TRP A 143 -5.17 11.11 -1.54
CA TRP A 143 -6.13 11.43 -2.60
C TRP A 143 -5.90 12.82 -3.20
N LYS A 144 -6.12 12.94 -4.51
CA LYS A 144 -5.95 14.23 -5.20
C LYS A 144 -7.12 15.10 -4.82
N LYS A 145 -6.86 16.35 -4.49
CA LYS A 145 -7.90 17.37 -4.34
C LYS A 145 -8.20 18.02 -5.69
N PRO A 146 -9.47 18.29 -6.01
CA PRO A 146 -9.82 19.22 -7.06
C PRO A 146 -9.27 20.62 -6.76
N ALA A 147 -9.27 21.48 -7.77
CA ALA A 147 -8.96 22.90 -7.59
C ALA A 147 -10.18 23.61 -7.00
N GLY A 148 -9.99 24.37 -5.93
CA GLY A 148 -11.05 25.12 -5.27
C GLY A 148 -10.88 25.18 -3.74
N PRO A 149 -11.63 26.07 -3.07
CA PRO A 149 -11.70 26.09 -1.61
C PRO A 149 -12.58 24.94 -1.06
N ASP A 150 -12.47 24.68 0.24
CA ASP A 150 -13.41 23.87 1.05
C ASP A 150 -13.47 22.35 0.87
N HIS A 151 -12.52 21.75 0.15
CA HIS A 151 -12.42 20.29 0.03
C HIS A 151 -12.20 19.58 1.37
N ARG A 152 -13.15 18.70 1.74
CA ARG A 152 -13.21 18.07 3.06
C ARG A 152 -13.65 16.62 3.03
N ILE A 153 -13.16 15.90 4.01
CA ILE A 153 -13.59 14.55 4.36
C ILE A 153 -14.61 14.67 5.49
N PHE A 154 -15.85 14.25 5.21
CA PHE A 154 -16.92 14.16 6.19
C PHE A 154 -17.02 12.73 6.73
N TYR A 155 -17.15 12.60 8.04
CA TYR A 155 -17.32 11.32 8.71
C TYR A 155 -18.39 11.43 9.81
N ASP A 156 -19.43 10.60 9.73
CA ASP A 156 -20.55 10.58 10.67
C ASP A 156 -20.49 9.41 11.67
N GLY A 157 -19.40 8.64 11.67
CA GLY A 157 -19.25 7.44 12.51
C GLY A 157 -19.69 6.14 11.84
N LYS A 158 -20.32 6.23 10.66
CA LYS A 158 -20.77 5.08 9.87
C LYS A 158 -20.18 5.06 8.47
N LYS A 159 -20.00 6.23 7.85
CA LYS A 159 -19.52 6.35 6.47
C LYS A 159 -18.62 7.56 6.30
N ILE A 160 -17.71 7.45 5.33
CA ILE A 160 -16.84 8.54 4.89
C ILE A 160 -17.39 9.10 3.57
N LEU A 161 -17.47 10.43 3.48
CA LEU A 161 -17.78 11.15 2.25
C LEU A 161 -16.63 12.09 1.89
N VAL A 162 -16.21 12.03 0.62
CA VAL A 162 -15.22 12.92 0.01
C VAL A 162 -15.97 13.94 -0.81
N ASP A 163 -15.97 15.20 -0.36
CA ASP A 163 -16.73 16.27 -1.02
C ASP A 163 -18.18 15.85 -1.34
N GLY A 164 -18.83 15.21 -0.35
CA GLY A 164 -20.22 14.75 -0.44
C GLY A 164 -20.45 13.40 -1.13
N HIS A 165 -19.41 12.78 -1.71
CA HIS A 165 -19.52 11.52 -2.44
C HIS A 165 -18.89 10.36 -1.67
N ALA A 166 -19.52 9.20 -1.70
CA ALA A 166 -18.93 7.99 -1.14
C ALA A 166 -17.77 7.50 -2.03
N PRO A 167 -16.62 7.12 -1.47
CA PRO A 167 -15.53 6.53 -2.24
C PRO A 167 -15.91 5.11 -2.72
N ASP A 168 -15.31 4.66 -3.82
CA ASP A 168 -15.56 3.32 -4.39
C ASP A 168 -15.27 2.18 -3.40
N ASN A 169 -14.15 2.32 -2.66
CA ASN A 169 -13.78 1.44 -1.56
C ASN A 169 -13.92 2.22 -0.25
N ASP A 170 -14.45 1.57 0.79
CA ASP A 170 -14.64 2.20 2.09
C ASP A 170 -13.37 2.11 2.96
N PRO A 171 -12.64 3.22 3.17
CA PRO A 171 -11.42 3.23 3.99
C PRO A 171 -11.68 2.84 5.44
N LEU A 172 -12.92 3.02 5.92
CA LEU A 172 -13.30 2.68 7.27
C LEU A 172 -13.26 1.17 7.49
N ILE A 173 -13.75 0.40 6.51
CA ILE A 173 -13.73 -1.07 6.56
C ILE A 173 -12.29 -1.57 6.55
N GLU A 174 -11.43 -0.99 5.69
CA GLU A 174 -10.02 -1.35 5.59
C GLU A 174 -9.27 -1.10 6.91
N ALA A 175 -9.43 0.08 7.52
CA ALA A 175 -8.78 0.39 8.79
C ALA A 175 -9.27 -0.50 9.95
N ILE A 176 -10.58 -0.76 10.05
CA ILE A 176 -11.14 -1.64 11.07
C ILE A 176 -10.65 -3.07 10.89
N ALA A 177 -10.60 -3.56 9.65
CA ALA A 177 -10.05 -4.88 9.34
C ALA A 177 -8.57 -4.97 9.74
N GLY A 178 -7.77 -3.96 9.38
CA GLY A 178 -6.36 -3.85 9.77
C GLY A 178 -6.18 -3.92 11.29
N ALA A 179 -6.92 -3.12 12.06
CA ALA A 179 -6.84 -3.15 13.52
C ALA A 179 -7.19 -4.52 14.11
N LYS A 180 -8.24 -5.20 13.60
CA LYS A 180 -8.59 -6.56 14.00
C LYS A 180 -7.48 -7.56 13.69
N SER A 181 -6.79 -7.41 12.57
CA SER A 181 -5.68 -8.28 12.19
C SER A 181 -4.46 -8.08 13.08
N VAL A 182 -4.09 -6.84 13.41
CA VAL A 182 -3.03 -6.57 14.41
C VAL A 182 -3.41 -7.17 15.75
N GLN A 183 -4.66 -6.98 16.19
CA GLN A 183 -5.14 -7.54 17.45
C GLN A 183 -5.01 -9.07 17.45
N ALA A 184 -5.45 -9.74 16.38
CA ALA A 184 -5.34 -11.20 16.25
C ALA A 184 -3.89 -11.67 16.26
N ILE A 185 -2.99 -10.98 15.56
CA ILE A 185 -1.54 -11.28 15.56
C ILE A 185 -0.99 -11.21 16.97
N LEU A 186 -1.27 -10.11 17.69
CA LEU A 186 -0.81 -9.92 19.06
C LEU A 186 -1.40 -10.97 20.00
N GLU A 187 -2.68 -11.27 19.89
CA GLU A 187 -3.36 -12.26 20.73
C GLU A 187 -2.78 -13.67 20.53
N ILE A 188 -2.56 -14.08 19.29
CA ILE A 188 -1.93 -15.37 18.96
C ILE A 188 -0.49 -15.43 19.48
N ARG A 189 0.29 -14.35 19.34
CA ARG A 189 1.72 -14.36 19.67
C ARG A 189 2.04 -14.11 21.13
N THR A 190 1.17 -13.43 21.86
CA THR A 190 1.42 -13.01 23.24
C THR A 190 0.49 -13.69 24.25
N GLY A 191 -0.62 -14.29 23.79
CA GLY A 191 -1.70 -14.77 24.65
C GLY A 191 -2.48 -13.64 25.34
N LYS A 192 -2.25 -12.38 24.98
CA LYS A 192 -2.91 -11.20 25.55
C LYS A 192 -3.69 -10.45 24.49
N ARG A 193 -4.86 -9.94 24.88
CA ARG A 193 -5.69 -9.12 24.00
C ARG A 193 -5.29 -7.65 24.13
N PHE A 194 -4.87 -7.06 23.01
CA PHE A 194 -4.58 -5.63 22.90
C PHE A 194 -5.76 -4.90 22.26
N ASP A 195 -6.11 -3.73 22.78
CA ASP A 195 -7.11 -2.85 22.18
C ASP A 195 -6.46 -2.01 21.07
N VAL A 196 -6.53 -2.50 19.83
CA VAL A 196 -5.92 -1.83 18.67
C VAL A 196 -6.89 -0.81 18.09
N LYS A 197 -6.45 0.45 18.03
CA LYS A 197 -7.27 1.58 17.54
C LYS A 197 -7.10 1.79 16.03
N PRO A 198 -8.16 1.66 15.21
CA PRO A 198 -8.08 1.91 13.78
C PRO A 198 -8.13 3.41 13.46
N ILE A 199 -7.18 3.89 12.67
CA ILE A 199 -7.09 5.27 12.19
C ILE A 199 -7.04 5.28 10.67
N VAL A 200 -7.84 6.13 10.03
CA VAL A 200 -7.71 6.48 8.61
C VAL A 200 -7.13 7.88 8.52
N VAL A 201 -6.05 8.02 7.75
CA VAL A 201 -5.34 9.30 7.57
C VAL A 201 -5.50 9.79 6.15
N PHE A 202 -6.14 10.95 5.97
CA PHE A 202 -6.29 11.61 4.68
C PHE A 202 -5.24 12.72 4.52
N LEU A 203 -4.18 12.41 3.80
CA LEU A 203 -3.03 13.30 3.63
C LEU A 203 -3.38 14.58 2.88
N GLY A 204 -3.13 15.71 3.53
CA GLY A 204 -3.38 17.05 3.03
C GLY A 204 -4.85 17.44 3.05
N TRP A 205 -5.78 16.61 3.57
CA TRP A 205 -7.22 16.91 3.61
C TRP A 205 -7.65 17.59 4.91
N TYR A 206 -8.73 18.36 4.84
CA TYR A 206 -9.45 18.77 6.04
C TYR A 206 -10.44 17.66 6.41
N THR A 207 -10.43 17.20 7.67
CA THR A 207 -11.34 16.18 8.17
C THR A 207 -12.31 16.80 9.17
N THR A 208 -13.58 16.41 9.13
CA THR A 208 -14.55 16.84 10.14
C THR A 208 -14.26 16.23 11.50
N ARG A 209 -14.85 16.80 12.56
CA ARG A 209 -14.76 16.25 13.90
C ARG A 209 -15.31 14.83 13.93
N ASN A 210 -14.56 13.90 14.51
CA ASN A 210 -15.00 12.54 14.74
C ASN A 210 -16.15 12.49 15.77
N PRO A 211 -17.15 11.60 15.60
CA PRO A 211 -18.13 11.36 16.64
C PRO A 211 -17.51 10.65 17.85
N GLY A 212 -18.07 10.85 19.05
CA GLY A 212 -17.46 10.39 20.30
C GLY A 212 -17.35 8.87 20.46
N SER A 213 -18.18 8.09 19.78
CA SER A 213 -18.20 6.61 19.84
C SER A 213 -17.87 5.97 18.49
N ALA A 214 -16.97 6.58 17.73
CA ALA A 214 -16.61 6.11 16.40
C ALA A 214 -15.88 4.76 16.44
N PRO A 215 -16.18 3.81 15.53
CA PRO A 215 -15.46 2.53 15.45
C PRO A 215 -14.02 2.68 14.92
N ALA A 216 -13.72 3.80 14.25
CA ALA A 216 -12.39 4.24 13.84
C ALA A 216 -12.32 5.76 13.79
N TRP A 217 -11.09 6.30 13.80
CA TRP A 217 -10.84 7.74 13.72
C TRP A 217 -10.39 8.15 12.34
N VAL A 218 -11.01 9.19 11.80
CA VAL A 218 -10.68 9.80 10.53
C VAL A 218 -9.96 11.12 10.78
N LEU A 219 -8.69 11.19 10.41
CA LEU A 219 -7.80 12.30 10.75
C LEU A 219 -7.05 12.79 9.50
N ASN A 220 -6.53 14.00 9.58
CA ASN A 220 -5.44 14.44 8.72
C ASN A 220 -4.10 14.17 9.40
N GLU A 221 -3.01 14.24 8.65
CA GLU A 221 -1.65 13.94 9.14
C GLU A 221 -1.29 14.76 10.38
N GLN A 222 -1.63 16.05 10.41
CA GLN A 222 -1.25 16.95 11.52
C GLN A 222 -1.95 16.60 12.84
N ALA A 223 -3.16 16.03 12.77
CA ALA A 223 -3.92 15.64 13.95
C ALA A 223 -3.46 14.29 14.54
N VAL A 224 -2.84 13.41 13.74
CA VAL A 224 -2.50 12.03 14.15
C VAL A 224 -1.58 11.98 15.38
N PRO A 225 -0.46 12.73 15.45
CA PRO A 225 0.44 12.63 16.60
C PRO A 225 -0.21 13.10 17.89
N THR A 226 -0.96 14.19 17.83
CA THR A 226 -1.70 14.74 18.98
C THR A 226 -2.76 13.76 19.45
N PHE A 227 -3.49 13.14 18.51
CA PHE A 227 -4.49 12.13 18.81
C PHE A 227 -3.90 10.89 19.49
N ILE A 228 -2.82 10.35 18.95
CA ILE A 228 -2.12 9.17 19.51
C ILE A 228 -1.61 9.46 20.93
N LYS A 229 -1.14 10.68 21.21
CA LYS A 229 -0.57 11.04 22.52
C LYS A 229 -1.59 11.38 23.61
N ASN A 230 -2.79 11.84 23.24
CA ASN A 230 -3.72 12.49 24.18
C ASN A 230 -4.87 11.61 24.69
N ASP A 231 -5.06 10.41 24.14
CA ASP A 231 -6.18 9.54 24.52
C ASP A 231 -5.75 8.08 24.42
N PHE A 232 -6.52 7.18 25.03
CA PHE A 232 -6.35 5.73 25.19
C PHE A 232 -5.56 5.27 26.43
N ARG A 233 -6.06 4.16 27.01
CA ARG A 233 -5.63 3.57 28.29
C ARG A 233 -4.11 3.39 28.31
N GLU A 234 -3.48 3.69 29.45
CA GLU A 234 -2.05 3.39 29.63
C GLU A 234 -1.78 1.92 29.32
N LEU A 235 -0.99 1.70 28.27
CA LEU A 235 -0.42 0.39 27.97
C LEU A 235 0.77 0.21 28.90
N SER A 236 0.80 -0.89 29.65
CA SER A 236 1.93 -1.17 30.52
C SER A 236 3.22 -1.21 29.69
N HIS A 237 4.32 -0.71 30.26
CA HIS A 237 5.60 -0.66 29.56
C HIS A 237 6.03 -2.04 29.03
N ASP A 238 5.82 -3.08 29.83
CA ASP A 238 6.17 -4.46 29.47
C ASP A 238 5.28 -5.01 28.35
N ASP A 239 3.98 -4.70 28.36
CA ASP A 239 3.06 -5.09 27.28
C ASP A 239 3.38 -4.35 25.98
N GLY A 240 3.76 -3.07 26.07
CA GLY A 240 4.22 -2.29 24.93
C GLY A 240 5.47 -2.90 24.27
N LEU A 241 6.50 -3.20 25.07
CA LEU A 241 7.72 -3.85 24.59
C LEU A 241 7.44 -5.23 23.99
N LEU A 242 6.58 -6.02 24.64
CA LEU A 242 6.17 -7.33 24.14
C LEU A 242 5.46 -7.22 22.78
N ALA A 243 4.51 -6.29 22.64
CA ALA A 243 3.81 -6.05 21.38
C ALA A 243 4.78 -5.61 20.26
N ILE A 244 5.69 -4.68 20.56
CA ILE A 244 6.72 -4.22 19.61
C ILE A 244 7.58 -5.39 19.13
N ALA A 245 8.09 -6.20 20.08
CA ALA A 245 8.94 -7.35 19.76
C ALA A 245 8.22 -8.36 18.86
N GLN A 246 6.98 -8.71 19.19
CA GLN A 246 6.21 -9.70 18.43
C GLN A 246 5.81 -9.20 17.04
N LEU A 247 5.44 -7.93 16.90
CA LEU A 247 5.10 -7.35 15.59
C LEU A 247 6.33 -7.22 14.68
N LYS A 248 7.49 -6.82 15.23
CA LYS A 248 8.74 -6.77 14.46
C LYS A 248 9.17 -8.17 14.01
N GLN A 249 9.08 -9.17 14.90
CA GLN A 249 9.38 -10.56 14.55
C GLN A 249 8.43 -11.08 13.46
N TYR A 250 7.12 -10.84 13.60
CA TYR A 250 6.12 -11.23 12.60
C TYR A 250 6.41 -10.60 11.22
N SER A 251 6.68 -9.28 11.19
CA SER A 251 7.02 -8.55 9.97
C SER A 251 8.21 -9.17 9.22
N ALA A 252 9.24 -9.59 9.95
CA ALA A 252 10.44 -10.17 9.37
C ALA A 252 10.30 -11.64 8.94
N GLU A 253 9.36 -12.38 9.54
CA GLU A 253 9.02 -13.74 9.09
C GLU A 253 8.22 -13.69 7.78
N CYS A 254 7.26 -12.76 7.65
CA CYS A 254 6.46 -12.62 6.42
C CYS A 254 7.26 -12.14 5.21
N GLY A 255 8.43 -11.51 5.40
CA GLY A 255 9.29 -11.06 4.30
C GLY A 255 10.25 -12.12 3.74
N LYS A 256 10.14 -13.40 4.15
CA LYS A 256 11.03 -14.49 3.71
C LYS A 256 10.41 -15.46 2.70
N ASP A 257 9.12 -15.32 2.41
CA ASP A 257 8.41 -16.06 1.37
C ASP A 257 8.53 -15.35 0.01
#